data_AF-R8N9R5-F1
#
_entry.id   AF-R8N9R5-F1
#
_cell.length_a   1.000
_cell.length_b   1.000
_cell.length_c   1.000
_cell.angle_alpha   90.00
_cell.angle_beta   90.00
_cell.angle_gamma   90.00
#
_symmetry.space_group_name_H-M   'P 1'
#
loop_
_entity.id
_entity.type
_entity.pdbx_description
1 polymer ?
#
loop_
_entity_poly.entity_id
_entity_poly.type
_entity_poly.pdbx_seq_one_letter_code
_entity_poly.pdbx_strand_id
1 'polypeptide(L)'
;MNSYFSKQKKCCHRLFPAFPPAAPPIIVKAKFLYVSSSDGGIDDDTIEIYNIINPTAPIRVGEFTSVTNLAPAGLAITDTILYIANLGDGVEIYNINNPIAPIRIGEFGTADLNVPDQLTITGTTLYVSNGGNNTVEIYNITNPTTPVRVGEFGAGDLNFPSGMTTTDSTLYVANTGDNTVEIYNITNPMVPVRVGQFNVGNLNVPAGLATKGTTLYVANVGDNTIEIYNITNPTTPVRVGEFGAGDLNAPAVLAITDTTLYVANTGDNTVEIYNITNPTVPIHVRDFGAGDLDFPNGLAIFTVFGYNYQ
;
A
#
# COMPACT_ATOMS: atom_id res chain seq x y z
N MET A 1 -79.98 -27.78 31.43
CA MET A 1 -79.13 -27.12 30.42
C MET A 1 -78.68 -25.78 30.98
N ASN A 2 -77.39 -25.68 31.36
CA ASN A 2 -76.51 -24.51 31.15
C ASN A 2 -75.19 -24.74 31.90
N SER A 3 -74.10 -24.59 31.15
CA SER A 3 -72.72 -24.93 31.49
C SER A 3 -72.06 -23.90 32.42
N TYR A 4 -71.26 -24.38 33.38
CA TYR A 4 -70.23 -23.58 34.05
C TYR A 4 -68.86 -23.90 33.43
N PHE A 5 -68.26 -22.90 32.77
CA PHE A 5 -66.88 -22.95 32.30
C PHE A 5 -65.91 -22.56 33.43
N SER A 6 -64.95 -23.44 33.71
CA SER A 6 -63.75 -23.15 34.52
C SER A 6 -62.68 -22.49 33.65
N LYS A 7 -62.23 -21.28 34.02
CA LYS A 7 -61.06 -20.63 33.40
C LYS A 7 -59.80 -21.01 34.17
N GLN A 8 -58.98 -21.91 33.62
CA GLN A 8 -57.57 -22.02 33.99
C GLN A 8 -56.75 -20.95 33.25
N LYS A 9 -56.09 -20.05 33.99
CA LYS A 9 -55.04 -19.18 33.46
C LYS A 9 -53.77 -20.00 33.24
N LYS A 10 -53.41 -20.28 31.99
CA LYS A 10 -52.06 -20.74 31.62
C LYS A 10 -51.14 -19.51 31.51
N CYS A 11 -50.14 -19.41 32.39
CA CYS A 11 -49.01 -18.51 32.21
C CYS A 11 -48.13 -19.03 31.07
N CYS A 12 -48.02 -18.27 29.97
CA CYS A 12 -46.98 -18.49 28.96
C CYS A 12 -45.68 -17.82 29.43
N HIS A 13 -44.69 -18.61 29.85
CA HIS A 13 -43.29 -18.15 29.89
C HIS A 13 -42.74 -18.25 28.46
N ARG A 14 -42.48 -17.10 27.81
CA ARG A 14 -41.66 -17.06 26.60
C ARG A 14 -40.20 -17.23 27.03
N LEU A 15 -39.62 -18.39 26.73
CA LEU A 15 -38.17 -18.58 26.74
C LEU A 15 -37.60 -17.77 25.57
N PHE A 16 -36.89 -16.67 25.87
CA PHE A 16 -36.03 -16.03 24.87
C PHE A 16 -34.74 -16.87 24.76
N PRO A 17 -34.26 -17.18 23.55
CA PRO A 17 -32.95 -17.80 23.39
C PRO A 17 -31.90 -16.84 23.93
N ALA A 18 -30.98 -17.35 24.76
CA ALA A 18 -29.80 -16.61 25.19
C ALA A 18 -29.02 -16.21 23.93
N PHE A 19 -28.83 -14.91 23.71
CA PHE A 19 -27.88 -14.46 22.70
C PHE A 19 -26.49 -14.94 23.11
N PRO A 20 -25.69 -15.50 22.18
CA PRO A 20 -24.30 -15.78 22.48
C PRO A 20 -23.61 -14.48 22.94
N PRO A 21 -22.68 -14.55 23.91
CA PRO A 21 -21.97 -13.37 24.36
C PRO A 21 -21.29 -12.70 23.17
N ALA A 22 -21.35 -11.36 23.13
CA ALA A 22 -20.67 -10.58 22.09
C ALA A 22 -19.17 -10.96 22.08
N ALA A 23 -18.63 -11.21 20.89
CA ALA A 23 -17.19 -11.43 20.75
C ALA A 23 -16.45 -10.18 21.27
N PRO A 24 -15.33 -10.35 22.00
CA PRO A 24 -14.56 -9.22 22.50
C PRO A 24 -14.07 -8.36 21.34
N PRO A 25 -13.94 -7.02 21.54
CA PRO A 25 -13.48 -6.13 20.48
C PRO A 25 -12.05 -6.50 20.07
N ILE A 26 -11.83 -6.51 18.76
CA ILE A 26 -10.50 -6.62 18.16
C ILE A 26 -9.79 -5.28 18.33
N ILE A 27 -8.54 -5.31 18.80
CA ILE A 27 -7.69 -4.13 18.98
C ILE A 27 -6.40 -4.26 18.16
N VAL A 28 -5.82 -3.12 17.80
CA VAL A 28 -4.45 -3.07 17.26
C VAL A 28 -3.48 -3.30 18.40
N LYS A 29 -2.68 -4.37 18.32
CA LYS A 29 -1.60 -4.66 19.28
C LYS A 29 -0.28 -4.01 18.89
N ALA A 30 0.03 -3.99 17.61
CA ALA A 30 1.23 -3.38 17.06
C ALA A 30 0.97 -2.91 15.63
N LYS A 31 1.74 -1.92 15.18
CA LYS A 31 1.74 -1.46 13.79
C LYS A 31 3.18 -1.17 13.40
N PHE A 32 3.60 -1.69 12.25
CA PHE A 32 4.95 -1.57 11.72
C PHE A 32 4.93 -0.90 10.36
N LEU A 33 5.95 -0.10 10.09
CA LEU A 33 6.28 0.43 8.77
C LEU A 33 7.59 -0.21 8.34
N TYR A 34 7.56 -0.90 7.21
CA TYR A 34 8.73 -1.39 6.51
C TYR A 34 9.13 -0.34 5.47
N VAL A 35 10.40 0.04 5.46
CA VAL A 35 10.96 1.03 4.56
C VAL A 35 12.11 0.37 3.83
N SER A 36 12.09 0.33 2.50
CA SER A 36 13.27 -0.11 1.76
C SER A 36 14.36 0.95 1.86
N SER A 37 15.61 0.50 1.92
CA SER A 37 16.79 1.36 2.04
C SER A 37 17.87 0.76 1.15
N SER A 38 18.32 1.50 0.14
CA SER A 38 19.32 1.08 -0.84
C SER A 38 20.39 2.15 -0.93
N ASP A 39 21.65 1.81 -0.70
CA ASP A 39 22.75 2.77 -0.76
C ASP A 39 23.26 3.06 -2.19
N GLY A 40 22.56 2.52 -3.20
CA GLY A 40 23.03 2.53 -4.59
C GLY A 40 24.32 1.74 -4.81
N GLY A 41 24.82 1.09 -3.75
CA GLY A 41 25.90 0.11 -3.73
C GLY A 41 25.37 -1.32 -3.83
N ILE A 42 26.26 -2.30 -3.63
CA ILE A 42 25.95 -3.74 -3.80
C ILE A 42 25.89 -4.44 -2.43
N ASP A 43 26.13 -3.76 -1.31
CA ASP A 43 26.49 -4.44 -0.06
C ASP A 43 25.55 -4.17 1.15
N ASP A 44 24.76 -3.09 1.16
CA ASP A 44 24.02 -2.64 2.36
C ASP A 44 22.50 -2.46 2.15
N ASP A 45 21.91 -3.07 1.11
CA ASP A 45 20.46 -3.02 0.84
C ASP A 45 19.63 -3.66 1.95
N THR A 46 18.87 -2.84 2.67
CA THR A 46 18.12 -3.25 3.85
C THR A 46 16.65 -2.89 3.73
N ILE A 47 15.84 -3.59 4.52
CA ILE A 47 14.50 -3.16 4.87
C ILE A 47 14.51 -2.76 6.33
N GLU A 48 14.29 -1.48 6.55
CA GLU A 48 14.20 -0.86 7.85
C GLU A 48 12.81 -1.01 8.45
N ILE A 49 12.74 -1.36 9.73
CA ILE A 49 11.49 -1.68 10.42
C ILE A 49 11.26 -0.67 11.53
N TYR A 50 10.16 0.08 11.43
CA TYR A 50 9.74 1.06 12.41
C TYR A 50 8.45 0.63 13.08
N ASN A 51 8.39 0.69 14.41
CA ASN A 51 7.13 0.64 15.15
C ASN A 51 6.42 1.99 15.02
N ILE A 52 5.21 1.95 14.48
CA ILE A 52 4.35 3.11 14.22
C ILE A 52 3.01 2.99 14.95
N ILE A 53 2.98 2.34 16.12
CA ILE A 53 1.80 2.32 16.99
C ILE A 53 1.33 3.76 17.32
N ASN A 54 2.30 4.66 17.48
CA ASN A 54 2.08 6.10 17.34
C ASN A 54 2.54 6.51 15.92
N PRO A 55 1.63 6.76 14.97
CA PRO A 55 1.99 7.00 13.58
C PRO A 55 2.74 8.32 13.37
N THR A 56 2.61 9.26 14.31
CA THR A 56 3.38 10.51 14.23
C THR A 56 4.78 10.36 14.80
N ALA A 57 5.08 9.31 15.58
CA ALA A 57 6.37 9.09 16.23
C ALA A 57 6.92 7.68 15.97
N PRO A 58 7.38 7.39 14.73
CA PRO A 58 8.02 6.13 14.42
C PRO A 58 9.25 5.88 15.28
N ILE A 59 9.46 4.63 15.68
CA ILE A 59 10.65 4.18 16.41
C ILE A 59 11.24 3.00 15.66
N ARG A 60 12.51 3.09 15.23
CA ARG A 60 13.22 1.98 14.60
C ARG A 60 13.33 0.81 15.59
N VAL A 61 12.97 -0.39 15.15
CA VAL A 61 12.94 -1.61 15.98
C VAL A 61 13.72 -2.78 15.39
N GLY A 62 14.17 -2.68 14.14
CA GLY A 62 15.02 -3.68 13.50
C GLY A 62 15.24 -3.39 12.04
N GLU A 63 16.01 -4.25 11.40
CA GLU A 63 16.32 -4.25 9.98
C GLU A 63 16.50 -5.69 9.51
N PHE A 64 16.43 -5.93 8.21
CA PHE A 64 16.94 -7.14 7.60
C PHE A 64 17.40 -6.86 6.17
N THR A 65 18.39 -7.62 5.70
CA THR A 65 18.93 -7.49 4.34
C THR A 65 18.10 -8.30 3.35
N SER A 66 17.83 -7.73 2.17
CA SER A 66 17.32 -8.49 1.03
C SER A 66 18.45 -9.40 0.51
N VAL A 67 18.20 -10.69 0.24
CA VAL A 67 19.31 -11.61 -0.08
C VAL A 67 19.95 -11.35 -1.45
N THR A 68 19.31 -10.52 -2.27
CA THR A 68 19.77 -10.22 -3.63
C THR A 68 20.67 -8.98 -3.71
N ASN A 69 20.65 -8.04 -2.75
CA ASN A 69 21.33 -6.74 -2.88
C ASN A 69 21.08 -6.07 -4.25
N LEU A 70 19.82 -6.09 -4.71
CA LEU A 70 19.39 -5.61 -6.03
C LEU A 70 18.40 -4.44 -5.94
N ALA A 71 18.64 -3.53 -5.00
CA ALA A 71 17.87 -2.31 -4.75
C ALA A 71 16.39 -2.59 -4.46
N PRO A 72 16.04 -2.90 -3.19
CA PRO A 72 14.65 -3.12 -2.82
C PRO A 72 13.82 -1.85 -3.07
N ALA A 73 12.77 -1.99 -3.86
CA ALA A 73 11.84 -0.93 -4.21
C ALA A 73 10.49 -1.17 -3.54
N GLY A 74 9.43 -1.38 -4.30
CA GLY A 74 8.08 -1.51 -3.76
C GLY A 74 7.91 -2.69 -2.81
N LEU A 75 7.12 -2.44 -1.78
CA LEU A 75 6.76 -3.39 -0.73
C LEU A 75 5.25 -3.58 -0.73
N ALA A 76 4.78 -4.82 -0.62
CA ALA A 76 3.36 -5.10 -0.39
C ALA A 76 3.19 -6.23 0.62
N ILE A 77 2.11 -6.16 1.40
CA ILE A 77 1.85 -7.12 2.48
C ILE A 77 0.47 -7.74 2.30
N THR A 78 0.37 -9.05 2.52
CA THR A 78 -0.90 -9.77 2.68
C THR A 78 -0.80 -10.66 3.90
N ASP A 79 -1.70 -10.46 4.86
CA ASP A 79 -1.67 -11.14 6.16
C ASP A 79 -0.25 -11.12 6.77
N THR A 80 0.43 -12.26 6.81
CA THR A 80 1.78 -12.41 7.38
C THR A 80 2.85 -12.61 6.31
N ILE A 81 2.61 -12.15 5.08
CA ILE A 81 3.51 -12.31 3.94
C ILE A 81 3.87 -10.93 3.41
N LEU A 82 5.17 -10.65 3.36
CA LEU A 82 5.75 -9.45 2.75
C LEU A 82 6.34 -9.84 1.39
N TYR A 83 5.99 -9.06 0.37
CA TYR A 83 6.55 -9.11 -0.97
C TYR A 83 7.45 -7.90 -1.18
N ILE A 84 8.63 -8.12 -1.75
CA ILE A 84 9.63 -7.08 -1.98
C ILE A 84 10.05 -7.14 -3.44
N ALA A 85 9.73 -6.12 -4.23
CA ALA A 85 10.26 -5.98 -5.57
C ALA A 85 11.71 -5.49 -5.49
N ASN A 86 12.59 -6.09 -6.28
CA ASN A 86 13.98 -5.65 -6.40
C ASN A 86 14.21 -5.18 -7.84
N LEU A 87 14.64 -3.94 -8.02
CA LEU A 87 14.75 -3.31 -9.35
C LEU A 87 15.63 -4.12 -10.32
N GLY A 88 16.63 -4.83 -9.79
CA GLY A 88 17.55 -5.65 -10.58
C GLY A 88 17.11 -7.10 -10.83
N ASP A 89 15.99 -7.56 -10.29
CA ASP A 89 15.57 -8.98 -10.35
C ASP A 89 14.05 -9.13 -10.29
N GLY A 90 13.55 -10.11 -9.52
CA GLY A 90 12.13 -10.37 -9.32
C GLY A 90 11.62 -9.86 -7.98
N VAL A 91 10.67 -10.60 -7.43
CA VAL A 91 10.03 -10.30 -6.16
C VAL A 91 10.39 -11.37 -5.14
N GLU A 92 10.91 -10.96 -3.99
CA GLU A 92 11.17 -11.83 -2.85
C GLU A 92 9.94 -11.94 -1.95
N ILE A 93 9.83 -13.08 -1.28
CA ILE A 93 8.71 -13.41 -0.39
C ILE A 93 9.26 -13.69 1.01
N TYR A 94 8.75 -12.96 2.00
CA TYR A 94 9.10 -13.09 3.41
C TYR A 94 7.88 -13.42 4.26
N ASN A 95 8.06 -14.33 5.21
CA ASN A 95 7.13 -14.55 6.30
C ASN A 95 7.41 -13.54 7.42
N ILE A 96 6.40 -12.77 7.80
CA ILE A 96 6.47 -11.73 8.85
C ILE A 96 5.60 -12.07 10.08
N ASN A 97 5.39 -13.35 10.38
CA ASN A 97 4.74 -13.79 11.64
C ASN A 97 5.47 -13.21 12.86
N ASN A 98 6.80 -13.10 12.79
CA ASN A 98 7.56 -12.21 13.65
C ASN A 98 7.88 -10.93 12.84
N PRO A 99 7.22 -9.80 13.13
CA PRO A 99 7.37 -8.59 12.32
C PRO A 99 8.80 -8.04 12.26
N ILE A 100 9.59 -8.25 13.33
CA ILE A 100 10.94 -7.71 13.48
C ILE A 100 12.04 -8.75 13.17
N ALA A 101 11.66 -9.97 12.80
CA ALA A 101 12.59 -10.97 12.29
C ALA A 101 11.95 -11.73 11.12
N PRO A 102 11.76 -11.07 9.96
CA PRO A 102 11.22 -11.70 8.77
C PRO A 102 12.09 -12.87 8.31
N ILE A 103 11.44 -13.90 7.76
CA ILE A 103 12.13 -15.09 7.23
C ILE A 103 11.81 -15.20 5.75
N ARG A 104 12.83 -15.20 4.89
CA ARG A 104 12.64 -15.44 3.45
C ARG A 104 12.11 -16.84 3.22
N ILE A 105 11.06 -16.95 2.40
CA ILE A 105 10.38 -18.21 2.09
C ILE A 105 10.25 -18.50 0.60
N GLY A 106 10.59 -17.56 -0.28
CA GLY A 106 10.55 -17.78 -1.72
C GLY A 106 10.88 -16.53 -2.53
N GLU A 107 10.79 -16.67 -3.84
CA GLU A 107 10.93 -15.62 -4.84
C GLU A 107 10.12 -15.99 -6.09
N PHE A 108 9.82 -15.02 -6.95
CA PHE A 108 9.21 -15.24 -8.24
C PHE A 108 9.51 -14.08 -9.21
N GLY A 109 9.23 -14.28 -10.50
CA GLY A 109 9.32 -13.21 -11.49
C GLY A 109 10.73 -12.89 -12.00
N THR A 110 11.77 -13.58 -11.50
CA THR A 110 13.19 -13.36 -11.87
C THR A 110 13.50 -13.49 -13.37
N ALA A 111 12.64 -14.16 -14.14
CA ALA A 111 12.78 -14.31 -15.59
C ALA A 111 11.84 -13.41 -16.42
N ASP A 112 10.79 -12.86 -15.80
CA ASP A 112 9.68 -12.19 -16.50
C ASP A 112 9.56 -10.70 -16.14
N LEU A 113 10.23 -10.26 -15.06
CA LEU A 113 10.28 -8.88 -14.61
C LEU A 113 11.56 -8.19 -15.05
N ASN A 114 11.45 -6.90 -15.35
CA ASN A 114 12.52 -6.02 -15.81
C ASN A 114 12.29 -4.63 -15.19
N VAL A 115 13.06 -4.30 -14.15
CA VAL A 115 12.83 -3.12 -13.30
C VAL A 115 11.45 -3.15 -12.64
N PRO A 116 11.14 -4.19 -11.83
CA PRO A 116 9.92 -4.17 -11.03
C PRO A 116 10.04 -3.14 -9.91
N ASP A 117 9.03 -2.27 -9.79
CA ASP A 117 9.05 -1.16 -8.83
C ASP A 117 7.95 -1.32 -7.79
N GLN A 118 6.73 -0.83 -8.03
CA GLN A 118 5.63 -0.88 -7.07
C GLN A 118 4.87 -2.22 -7.12
N LEU A 119 4.43 -2.65 -5.93
CA LEU A 119 3.55 -3.78 -5.72
C LEU A 119 2.20 -3.30 -5.17
N THR A 120 1.09 -3.77 -5.75
CA THR A 120 -0.27 -3.45 -5.27
C THR A 120 -1.16 -4.69 -5.30
N ILE A 121 -1.95 -4.90 -4.23
CA ILE A 121 -2.73 -6.13 -4.04
C ILE A 121 -4.23 -5.83 -4.00
N THR A 122 -5.00 -6.60 -4.75
CA THR A 122 -6.47 -6.62 -4.70
C THR A 122 -6.95 -8.05 -4.52
N GLY A 123 -7.43 -8.39 -3.32
CA GLY A 123 -7.84 -9.75 -2.99
C GLY A 123 -6.67 -10.73 -3.11
N THR A 124 -6.78 -11.72 -4.01
CA THR A 124 -5.72 -12.70 -4.30
C THR A 124 -4.92 -12.36 -5.54
N THR A 125 -4.98 -11.12 -6.02
CA THR A 125 -4.26 -10.65 -7.20
C THR A 125 -3.21 -9.63 -6.79
N LEU A 126 -1.97 -9.88 -7.18
CA LEU A 126 -0.85 -8.96 -7.03
C LEU A 126 -0.51 -8.36 -8.40
N TYR A 127 -0.45 -7.04 -8.46
CA TYR A 127 0.05 -6.27 -9.59
C TYR A 127 1.48 -5.84 -9.31
N VAL A 128 2.35 -5.98 -10.31
CA VAL A 128 3.75 -5.56 -10.25
C VAL A 128 4.00 -4.62 -11.42
N SER A 129 4.34 -3.36 -11.17
CA SER A 129 4.76 -2.47 -12.26
C SER A 129 6.09 -2.97 -12.81
N ASN A 130 6.19 -3.07 -14.13
CA ASN A 130 7.32 -3.67 -14.84
C ASN A 130 7.94 -2.60 -15.74
N GLY A 131 8.64 -1.66 -15.11
CA GLY A 131 9.05 -0.38 -15.69
C GLY A 131 9.81 -0.55 -17.00
N GLY A 132 10.78 -1.47 -17.02
CA GLY A 132 11.62 -1.73 -18.19
C GLY A 132 10.89 -2.35 -19.37
N ASN A 133 9.71 -2.95 -19.15
CA ASN A 133 8.88 -3.55 -20.20
C ASN A 133 7.65 -2.70 -20.58
N ASN A 134 7.40 -1.60 -19.87
CA ASN A 134 6.19 -0.78 -20.04
C ASN A 134 4.89 -1.59 -19.87
N THR A 135 4.87 -2.49 -18.89
CA THR A 135 3.70 -3.32 -18.55
C THR A 135 3.45 -3.29 -17.05
N VAL A 136 2.27 -3.77 -16.65
CA VAL A 136 2.02 -4.24 -15.29
C VAL A 136 1.75 -5.74 -15.37
N GLU A 137 2.52 -6.51 -14.60
CA GLU A 137 2.38 -7.96 -14.49
C GLU A 137 1.32 -8.32 -13.45
N ILE A 138 0.57 -9.40 -13.72
CA ILE A 138 -0.49 -9.90 -12.85
C ILE A 138 -0.10 -11.27 -12.32
N TYR A 139 -0.06 -11.40 -11.01
CA TYR A 139 0.17 -12.66 -10.30
C TYR A 139 -1.03 -13.05 -9.45
N ASN A 140 -1.39 -14.32 -9.49
CA ASN A 140 -2.32 -14.93 -8.54
C ASN A 140 -1.54 -15.37 -7.29
N ILE A 141 -1.92 -14.81 -6.15
CA ILE A 141 -1.32 -15.06 -4.83
C ILE A 141 -2.28 -15.80 -3.88
N THR A 142 -3.23 -16.59 -4.42
CA THR A 142 -4.11 -17.46 -3.61
C THR A 142 -3.29 -18.38 -2.70
N ASN A 143 -2.16 -18.87 -3.21
CA ASN A 143 -1.08 -19.38 -2.36
C ASN A 143 0.04 -18.32 -2.31
N PRO A 144 0.19 -17.58 -1.21
CA PRO A 144 1.11 -16.45 -1.15
C PRO A 144 2.59 -16.86 -1.19
N THR A 145 2.91 -18.15 -0.98
CA THR A 145 4.29 -18.65 -1.06
C THR A 145 4.64 -19.22 -2.43
N THR A 146 3.65 -19.38 -3.33
CA THR A 146 3.86 -19.82 -4.71
C THR A 146 3.03 -18.98 -5.68
N PRO A 147 3.33 -17.68 -5.84
CA PRO A 147 2.64 -16.83 -6.80
C PRO A 147 2.72 -17.39 -8.22
N VAL A 148 1.63 -17.28 -8.98
CA VAL A 148 1.56 -17.75 -10.37
C VAL A 148 1.27 -16.56 -11.27
N ARG A 149 2.11 -16.31 -12.27
CA ARG A 149 1.85 -15.29 -13.29
C ARG A 149 0.61 -15.69 -14.10
N VAL A 150 -0.38 -14.80 -14.19
CA VAL A 150 -1.65 -15.04 -14.89
C VAL A 150 -1.87 -14.12 -16.08
N GLY A 151 -1.08 -13.07 -16.23
CA GLY A 151 -1.13 -12.17 -17.38
C GLY A 151 -0.34 -10.89 -17.17
N GLU A 152 -0.50 -9.98 -18.12
CA GLU A 152 0.02 -8.60 -18.11
C GLU A 152 -1.01 -7.68 -18.76
N PHE A 153 -0.86 -6.38 -18.56
CA PHE A 153 -1.62 -5.36 -19.28
C PHE A 153 -0.80 -4.07 -19.43
N GLY A 154 -1.36 -3.12 -20.19
CA GLY A 154 -0.80 -1.79 -20.34
C GLY A 154 0.20 -1.61 -21.49
N ALA A 155 0.52 -2.70 -22.21
CA ALA A 155 1.38 -2.63 -23.39
C ALA A 155 0.83 -1.60 -24.41
N GLY A 156 1.63 -0.56 -24.69
CA GLY A 156 1.27 0.53 -25.61
C GLY A 156 0.53 1.72 -24.96
N ASP A 157 0.08 1.58 -23.72
CA ASP A 157 -0.57 2.64 -22.93
C ASP A 157 0.33 3.14 -21.77
N LEU A 158 1.23 2.31 -21.25
CA LEU A 158 2.13 2.64 -20.16
C LEU A 158 3.51 3.09 -20.68
N ASN A 159 4.17 3.93 -19.89
CA ASN A 159 5.53 4.41 -20.17
C ASN A 159 6.32 4.56 -18.86
N PHE A 160 7.19 3.58 -18.62
CA PHE A 160 7.92 3.38 -17.37
C PHE A 160 7.00 3.45 -16.14
N PRO A 161 6.02 2.52 -16.03
CA PRO A 161 5.12 2.49 -14.89
C PRO A 161 5.91 2.29 -13.60
N SER A 162 5.63 3.11 -12.59
CA SER A 162 6.32 3.11 -11.30
C SER A 162 5.30 2.85 -10.18
N GLY A 163 4.71 3.89 -9.58
CA GLY A 163 3.75 3.78 -8.51
C GLY A 163 2.35 3.36 -8.97
N MET A 164 1.66 2.66 -8.07
CA MET A 164 0.33 2.10 -8.30
C MET A 164 -0.50 2.17 -7.02
N THR A 165 -1.77 2.53 -7.15
CA THR A 165 -2.73 2.46 -6.02
C THR A 165 -4.10 2.09 -6.53
N THR A 166 -4.92 1.51 -5.68
CA THR A 166 -6.29 1.10 -6.02
C THR A 166 -7.33 1.85 -5.18
N THR A 167 -8.54 1.95 -5.74
CA THR A 167 -9.77 2.29 -5.01
C THR A 167 -10.89 1.42 -5.52
N ASP A 168 -11.52 0.64 -4.64
CA ASP A 168 -12.59 -0.30 -4.98
C ASP A 168 -12.24 -1.18 -6.19
N SER A 169 -12.73 -0.81 -7.38
CA SER A 169 -12.53 -1.49 -8.66
C SER A 169 -11.71 -0.69 -9.67
N THR A 170 -10.95 0.31 -9.23
CA THR A 170 -10.07 1.14 -10.07
C THR A 170 -8.63 1.01 -9.62
N LEU A 171 -7.72 0.87 -10.60
CA LEU A 171 -6.27 0.93 -10.43
C LEU A 171 -5.75 2.17 -11.14
N TYR A 172 -4.94 2.96 -10.43
CA TYR A 172 -4.19 4.08 -10.98
C TYR A 172 -2.73 3.67 -11.11
N VAL A 173 -2.10 3.97 -12.23
CA VAL A 173 -0.71 3.65 -12.53
C VAL A 173 0.01 4.92 -12.96
N ALA A 174 1.04 5.33 -12.22
CA ALA A 174 1.84 6.49 -12.57
C ALA A 174 2.89 6.11 -13.63
N ASN A 175 2.96 6.90 -14.69
CA ASN A 175 3.94 6.78 -15.76
C ASN A 175 4.96 7.91 -15.62
N THR A 176 6.17 7.58 -15.16
CA THR A 176 7.25 8.57 -15.03
C THR A 176 7.75 9.01 -16.39
N GLY A 177 7.64 8.17 -17.43
CA GLY A 177 8.19 8.41 -18.76
C GLY A 177 7.43 9.43 -19.61
N ASP A 178 6.15 9.69 -19.33
CA ASP A 178 5.33 10.65 -20.08
C ASP A 178 4.48 11.59 -19.21
N ASN A 179 4.72 11.59 -17.90
CA ASN A 179 4.05 12.45 -16.92
C ASN A 179 2.54 12.22 -16.82
N THR A 180 2.07 10.99 -16.98
CA THR A 180 0.64 10.66 -16.88
C THR A 180 0.33 9.75 -15.70
N VAL A 181 -0.94 9.70 -15.32
CA VAL A 181 -1.48 8.59 -14.52
C VAL A 181 -2.57 7.91 -15.33
N GLU A 182 -2.36 6.63 -15.58
CA GLU A 182 -3.26 5.76 -16.32
C GLU A 182 -4.29 5.11 -15.38
N ILE A 183 -5.51 4.92 -15.87
CA ILE A 183 -6.65 4.46 -15.08
C ILE A 183 -7.21 3.18 -15.68
N TYR A 184 -7.25 2.12 -14.87
CA TYR A 184 -7.77 0.81 -15.24
C TYR A 184 -8.95 0.42 -14.35
N ASN A 185 -10.01 -0.11 -14.96
CA ASN A 185 -11.05 -0.84 -14.24
C ASN A 185 -10.56 -2.26 -13.96
N ILE A 186 -10.56 -2.63 -12.69
CA ILE A 186 -10.15 -3.94 -12.15
C ILE A 186 -11.31 -4.64 -11.44
N THR A 187 -12.56 -4.42 -11.87
CA THR A 187 -13.73 -5.16 -11.36
C THR A 187 -13.53 -6.67 -11.51
N ASN A 188 -12.86 -7.09 -12.59
CA ASN A 188 -12.17 -8.37 -12.64
C ASN A 188 -10.66 -8.12 -12.48
N PRO A 189 -10.07 -8.45 -11.31
CA PRO A 189 -8.66 -8.19 -11.07
C PRO A 189 -7.71 -8.88 -12.05
N MET A 190 -8.12 -9.99 -12.66
CA MET A 190 -7.30 -10.73 -13.63
C MET A 190 -7.43 -10.21 -15.06
N VAL A 191 -8.38 -9.32 -15.32
CA VAL A 191 -8.60 -8.71 -16.65
C VAL A 191 -8.81 -7.20 -16.51
N PRO A 192 -7.75 -6.43 -16.17
CA PRO A 192 -7.81 -4.98 -16.13
C PRO A 192 -8.18 -4.39 -17.49
N VAL A 193 -9.04 -3.37 -17.50
CA VAL A 193 -9.48 -2.68 -18.72
C VAL A 193 -9.17 -1.20 -18.57
N ARG A 194 -8.39 -0.64 -19.50
CA ARG A 194 -8.11 0.80 -19.51
C ARG A 194 -9.40 1.60 -19.68
N VAL A 195 -9.62 2.57 -18.80
CA VAL A 195 -10.82 3.42 -18.79
C VAL A 195 -10.52 4.91 -18.92
N GLY A 196 -9.25 5.31 -18.81
CA GLY A 196 -8.84 6.69 -19.03
C GLY A 196 -7.41 6.94 -18.59
N GLN A 197 -7.02 8.20 -18.68
CA GLN A 197 -5.76 8.74 -18.17
C GLN A 197 -5.97 10.19 -17.74
N PHE A 198 -5.07 10.73 -16.94
CA PHE A 198 -5.01 12.16 -16.69
C PHE A 198 -3.58 12.68 -16.60
N ASN A 199 -3.40 13.87 -17.16
CA ASN A 199 -2.36 14.84 -16.82
C ASN A 199 -2.94 16.21 -17.18
N VAL A 200 -3.27 17.03 -16.18
CA VAL A 200 -3.86 18.36 -16.40
C VAL A 200 -2.81 19.48 -16.40
N GLY A 201 -1.56 19.14 -16.71
CA GLY A 201 -0.42 20.06 -16.81
C GLY A 201 0.33 20.27 -15.49
N ASN A 202 0.08 19.43 -14.50
CA ASN A 202 0.60 19.55 -13.13
C ASN A 202 1.27 18.26 -12.63
N LEU A 203 1.52 17.29 -13.52
CA LEU A 203 2.31 16.10 -13.20
C LEU A 203 3.69 16.25 -13.83
N ASN A 204 4.73 15.97 -13.04
CA ASN A 204 6.12 15.97 -13.49
C ASN A 204 6.86 14.81 -12.81
N VAL A 205 7.18 13.78 -13.60
CA VAL A 205 7.73 12.50 -13.15
C VAL A 205 6.90 11.93 -11.99
N PRO A 206 5.61 11.63 -12.21
CA PRO A 206 4.77 11.06 -11.17
C PRO A 206 5.27 9.66 -10.81
N ALA A 207 5.57 9.43 -9.54
CA ALA A 207 6.06 8.16 -9.03
C ALA A 207 5.03 7.52 -8.09
N GLY A 208 5.18 7.74 -6.78
CA GLY A 208 4.32 7.15 -5.75
C GLY A 208 2.87 7.63 -5.80
N LEU A 209 1.94 6.70 -5.59
CA LEU A 209 0.52 6.96 -5.50
C LEU A 209 -0.05 6.42 -4.18
N ALA A 210 -0.94 7.16 -3.54
CA ALA A 210 -1.71 6.66 -2.40
C ALA A 210 -3.10 7.27 -2.35
N THR A 211 -4.06 6.54 -1.79
CA THR A 211 -5.47 6.97 -1.72
C THR A 211 -6.00 6.98 -0.29
N LYS A 212 -6.86 7.95 0.02
CA LYS A 212 -7.65 8.01 1.25
C LYS A 212 -9.07 8.45 0.93
N GLY A 213 -10.01 7.52 1.01
CA GLY A 213 -11.40 7.77 0.59
C GLY A 213 -11.43 8.22 -0.88
N THR A 214 -11.99 9.40 -1.13
CA THR A 214 -12.07 9.99 -2.48
C THR A 214 -10.90 10.93 -2.80
N THR A 215 -9.78 10.81 -2.10
CA THR A 215 -8.58 11.64 -2.32
C THR A 215 -7.45 10.75 -2.83
N LEU A 216 -6.85 11.14 -3.94
CA LEU A 216 -5.64 10.55 -4.51
C LEU A 216 -4.48 11.53 -4.31
N TYR A 217 -3.37 11.03 -3.80
CA TYR A 217 -2.10 11.73 -3.70
C TYR A 217 -1.15 11.17 -4.75
N VAL A 218 -0.47 12.06 -5.47
CA VAL A 218 0.51 11.73 -6.50
C VAL A 218 1.82 12.40 -6.15
N ALA A 219 2.87 11.63 -5.94
CA ALA A 219 4.21 12.18 -5.74
C ALA A 219 4.78 12.65 -7.07
N ASN A 220 5.05 13.95 -7.19
CA ASN A 220 5.73 14.55 -8.32
C ASN A 220 7.21 14.67 -8.00
N VAL A 221 7.99 13.68 -8.42
CA VAL A 221 9.44 13.66 -8.19
C VAL A 221 10.10 14.88 -8.82
N GLY A 222 9.67 15.26 -10.03
CA GLY A 222 10.29 16.35 -10.78
C GLY A 222 10.07 17.75 -10.21
N ASP A 223 9.00 17.94 -9.42
CA ASP A 223 8.63 19.23 -8.83
C ASP A 223 8.84 19.29 -7.31
N ASN A 224 9.22 18.16 -6.68
CA ASN A 224 9.30 18.03 -5.22
C ASN A 224 8.00 18.41 -4.51
N THR A 225 6.87 17.95 -5.05
CA THR A 225 5.53 18.17 -4.48
C THR A 225 4.74 16.87 -4.41
N ILE A 226 3.67 16.89 -3.63
CA ILE A 226 2.58 15.92 -3.76
C ILE A 226 1.35 16.64 -4.29
N GLU A 227 0.82 16.15 -5.41
CA GLU A 227 -0.42 16.63 -6.00
C GLU A 227 -1.62 15.92 -5.37
N ILE A 228 -2.71 16.66 -5.16
CA ILE A 228 -3.94 16.15 -4.56
C ILE A 228 -5.06 16.19 -5.59
N TYR A 229 -5.70 15.05 -5.81
CA TYR A 229 -6.86 14.91 -6.69
C TYR A 229 -8.07 14.37 -5.94
N ASN A 230 -9.23 14.93 -6.24
CA ASN A 230 -10.52 14.35 -5.91
C ASN A 230 -10.89 13.29 -6.95
N ILE A 231 -11.14 12.07 -6.48
CA ILE A 231 -11.48 10.90 -7.28
C ILE A 231 -12.88 10.35 -6.94
N THR A 232 -13.82 11.21 -6.52
CA THR A 232 -15.24 10.83 -6.36
C THR A 232 -15.80 10.22 -7.64
N ASN A 233 -15.37 10.74 -8.81
CA ASN A 233 -15.46 9.99 -10.06
C ASN A 233 -14.06 9.43 -10.40
N PRO A 234 -13.85 8.12 -10.28
CA PRO A 234 -12.52 7.53 -10.41
C PRO A 234 -11.93 7.63 -11.83
N THR A 235 -12.76 7.83 -12.85
CA THR A 235 -12.28 7.97 -14.24
C THR A 235 -12.08 9.42 -14.69
N THR A 236 -12.47 10.40 -13.85
CA THR A 236 -12.23 11.82 -14.11
C THR A 236 -11.69 12.52 -12.85
N PRO A 237 -10.45 12.23 -12.45
CA PRO A 237 -9.83 12.90 -11.31
C PRO A 237 -9.79 14.42 -11.50
N VAL A 238 -10.10 15.16 -10.44
CA VAL A 238 -10.07 16.63 -10.44
C VAL A 238 -9.02 17.11 -9.45
N ARG A 239 -8.03 17.87 -9.90
CA ARG A 239 -7.02 18.45 -9.01
C ARG A 239 -7.68 19.38 -7.99
N VAL A 240 -7.34 19.22 -6.72
CA VAL A 240 -7.86 20.04 -5.61
C VAL A 240 -6.78 20.75 -4.80
N GLY A 241 -5.51 20.39 -4.98
CA GLY A 241 -4.40 21.08 -4.32
C GLY A 241 -3.04 20.42 -4.58
N GLU A 242 -2.04 20.94 -3.90
CA GLU A 242 -0.67 20.42 -3.79
C GLU A 242 -0.15 20.74 -2.38
N PHE A 243 0.89 20.04 -1.95
CA PHE A 243 1.65 20.39 -0.74
C PHE A 243 3.09 19.86 -0.84
N GLY A 244 3.90 20.18 0.18
CA GLY A 244 5.26 19.66 0.34
C GLY A 244 6.35 20.50 -0.30
N ALA A 245 6.00 21.57 -1.03
CA ALA A 245 6.97 22.51 -1.57
C ALA A 245 7.84 23.10 -0.46
N GLY A 246 9.15 22.78 -0.47
CA GLY A 246 10.13 23.21 0.52
C GLY A 246 10.48 22.18 1.60
N ASP A 247 9.66 21.14 1.76
CA ASP A 247 9.87 20.06 2.75
C ASP A 247 10.12 18.69 2.10
N LEU A 248 9.96 18.57 0.78
CA LEU A 248 10.18 17.34 0.01
C LEU A 248 11.40 17.43 -0.89
N ASN A 249 12.06 16.29 -1.11
CA ASN A 249 13.16 16.14 -2.04
C ASN A 249 13.12 14.78 -2.74
N ALA A 250 12.74 14.77 -4.02
CA ALA A 250 12.48 13.57 -4.81
C ALA A 250 11.52 12.58 -4.11
N PRO A 251 10.27 13.00 -3.82
CA PRO A 251 9.29 12.14 -3.15
C PRO A 251 8.94 10.94 -4.04
N ALA A 252 9.28 9.73 -3.60
CA ALA A 252 9.26 8.54 -4.45
C ALA A 252 8.05 7.64 -4.19
N VAL A 253 7.73 7.35 -2.93
CA VAL A 253 6.64 6.43 -2.56
C VAL A 253 5.83 6.97 -1.38
N LEU A 254 4.55 6.60 -1.33
CA LEU A 254 3.58 7.09 -0.37
C LEU A 254 2.95 5.91 0.38
N ALA A 255 2.82 6.03 1.70
CA ALA A 255 2.06 5.07 2.51
C ALA A 255 1.12 5.80 3.46
N ILE A 256 -0.09 5.27 3.63
CA ILE A 256 -1.15 5.90 4.41
C ILE A 256 -1.59 4.97 5.54
N THR A 257 -1.64 5.52 6.75
CA THR A 257 -2.50 5.02 7.83
C THR A 257 -3.76 5.89 7.90
N ASP A 258 -4.65 5.64 8.85
CA ASP A 258 -5.92 6.36 8.97
C ASP A 258 -5.81 7.88 8.90
N THR A 259 -4.83 8.49 9.57
CA THR A 259 -4.68 9.96 9.67
C THR A 259 -3.30 10.47 9.31
N THR A 260 -2.40 9.59 8.88
CA THR A 260 -1.00 9.94 8.66
C THR A 260 -0.55 9.41 7.32
N LEU A 261 0.00 10.32 6.51
CA LEU A 261 0.69 10.04 5.27
C LEU A 261 2.19 10.05 5.55
N TYR A 262 2.87 9.02 5.08
CA TYR A 262 4.32 8.92 5.01
C TYR A 262 4.74 9.12 3.56
N VAL A 263 5.74 9.97 3.35
CA VAL A 263 6.32 10.25 2.04
C VAL A 263 7.80 9.93 2.11
N ALA A 264 8.25 8.91 1.38
CA ALA A 264 9.69 8.63 1.31
C ALA A 264 10.35 9.59 0.32
N ASN A 265 11.40 10.26 0.78
CA ASN A 265 12.20 11.19 -0.01
C ASN A 265 13.53 10.52 -0.33
N THR A 266 13.75 10.24 -1.62
CA THR A 266 15.01 9.62 -2.06
C THR A 266 16.16 10.62 -2.15
N GLY A 267 15.87 11.93 -2.21
CA GLY A 267 16.88 12.96 -2.40
C GLY A 267 17.61 13.39 -1.12
N ASP A 268 17.03 13.17 0.06
CA ASP A 268 17.60 13.51 1.37
C ASP A 268 17.56 12.34 2.38
N ASN A 269 17.14 11.17 1.93
CA ASN A 269 17.10 9.93 2.70
C ASN A 269 16.21 10.03 3.95
N THR A 270 15.05 10.67 3.82
CA THR A 270 14.06 10.77 4.90
C THR A 270 12.73 10.11 4.54
N VAL A 271 11.90 9.94 5.56
CA VAL A 271 10.46 9.75 5.39
C VAL A 271 9.73 10.89 6.11
N GLU A 272 9.06 11.73 5.34
CA GLU A 272 8.27 12.85 5.82
C GLU A 272 6.89 12.40 6.30
N ILE A 273 6.42 12.97 7.40
CA ILE A 273 5.16 12.62 8.05
C ILE A 273 4.21 13.80 7.96
N TYR A 274 3.05 13.57 7.34
CA TYR A 274 1.96 14.53 7.26
C TYR A 274 0.73 14.03 7.99
N ASN A 275 0.10 14.91 8.77
CA ASN A 275 -1.26 14.70 9.26
C ASN A 275 -2.23 14.99 8.11
N ILE A 276 -3.06 13.99 7.79
CA ILE A 276 -4.08 14.06 6.75
C ILE A 276 -5.48 13.82 7.33
N THR A 277 -5.74 14.22 8.59
CA THR A 277 -7.10 14.19 9.17
C THR A 277 -8.07 14.94 8.26
N ASN A 278 -7.63 16.05 7.67
CA ASN A 278 -8.24 16.61 6.47
C ASN A 278 -7.42 16.18 5.23
N PRO A 279 -7.93 15.28 4.37
CA PRO A 279 -7.17 14.78 3.23
C PRO A 279 -6.76 15.83 2.19
N THR A 280 -7.48 16.95 2.11
CA THR A 280 -7.16 18.03 1.15
C THR A 280 -6.34 19.16 1.76
N VAL A 281 -6.02 19.08 3.06
CA VAL A 281 -5.15 20.03 3.75
C VAL A 281 -4.15 19.25 4.62
N PRO A 282 -3.17 18.57 4.02
CA PRO A 282 -2.10 17.91 4.76
C PRO A 282 -1.28 18.93 5.56
N ILE A 283 -0.89 18.55 6.78
CA ILE A 283 -0.07 19.37 7.66
C ILE A 283 1.21 18.60 7.97
N HIS A 284 2.37 19.17 7.63
CA HIS A 284 3.66 18.57 7.98
C HIS A 284 3.79 18.45 9.50
N VAL A 285 4.26 17.29 9.96
CA VAL A 285 4.43 16.98 11.38
C VAL A 285 5.92 16.96 11.73
N ARG A 286 6.68 16.17 10.98
CA ARG A 286 8.14 15.97 11.11
C ARG A 286 8.62 15.01 10.03
N ASP A 287 9.92 14.79 9.98
CA ASP A 287 10.60 13.71 9.29
C ASP A 287 11.17 12.64 10.26
N PHE A 288 11.67 11.54 9.71
CA PHE A 288 12.57 10.60 10.37
C PHE A 288 13.45 9.87 9.34
N GLY A 289 14.41 9.09 9.82
CA GLY A 289 15.26 8.24 8.99
C GLY A 289 16.53 8.92 8.47
N ALA A 290 16.68 10.24 8.65
CA ALA A 290 17.90 10.96 8.29
C ALA A 290 19.15 10.31 8.94
N GLY A 291 20.04 9.77 8.11
CA GLY A 291 21.27 9.10 8.53
C GLY A 291 21.15 7.61 8.85
N ASP A 292 19.93 7.07 8.86
CA ASP A 292 19.63 5.63 9.00
C ASP A 292 19.12 5.01 7.70
N LEU A 293 18.41 5.78 6.87
CA LEU A 293 17.95 5.36 5.55
C LEU A 293 18.93 5.77 4.47
N ASP A 294 18.88 5.06 3.35
CA ASP A 294 19.49 5.44 2.09
C ASP A 294 18.51 5.18 0.94
N PHE A 295 18.29 6.17 0.08
CA PHE A 295 17.39 6.11 -1.07
C PHE A 295 16.05 5.36 -0.81
N PRO A 296 15.21 5.80 0.15
CA PRO A 296 14.02 5.05 0.51
C PRO A 296 12.98 5.07 -0.62
N ASN A 297 12.74 3.92 -1.24
CA ASN A 297 11.90 3.78 -2.44
C ASN A 297 10.69 2.82 -2.25
N GLY A 298 10.54 2.26 -1.05
CA GLY A 298 9.50 1.29 -0.74
C GLY A 298 8.91 1.53 0.64
N LEU A 299 7.59 1.53 0.75
CA LEU A 299 6.89 1.63 2.04
C LEU A 299 5.76 0.59 2.11
N ALA A 300 5.70 -0.16 3.21
CA ALA A 300 4.55 -1.01 3.52
C ALA A 300 4.18 -0.97 5.01
N ILE A 301 2.89 -0.93 5.30
CA ILE A 301 2.37 -0.91 6.67
C ILE A 301 1.80 -2.28 7.04
N PHE A 302 2.25 -2.84 8.15
CA PHE A 302 1.72 -4.06 8.74
C PHE A 302 1.02 -3.78 10.06
N THR A 303 -0.20 -4.30 10.25
CA THR A 303 -0.95 -4.13 11.50
C THR A 303 -1.23 -5.49 12.13
N VAL A 304 -0.81 -5.65 13.39
CA VAL A 304 -1.06 -6.86 14.18
C VAL A 304 -2.30 -6.62 15.03
N PHE A 305 -3.33 -7.43 14.82
CA PHE A 305 -4.57 -7.39 15.59
C PHE A 305 -4.59 -8.44 16.70
N GLY A 306 -5.37 -8.21 17.75
CA GLY A 306 -5.64 -9.22 18.77
C GLY A 306 -6.87 -8.91 19.60
N TYR A 307 -7.25 -9.84 20.47
CA TYR A 307 -8.38 -9.68 21.37
C TYR A 307 -7.92 -9.16 22.74
N ASN A 308 -8.76 -8.35 23.38
CA ASN A 308 -8.68 -8.09 24.81
C ASN A 308 -9.30 -9.27 25.57
N TYR A 309 -8.47 -10.11 26.17
CA TYR A 309 -8.93 -10.99 27.25
C TYR A 309 -8.61 -10.26 28.56
N GLN A 310 -9.65 -9.81 29.26
CA GLN A 310 -9.52 -9.34 30.66
C GLN A 310 -9.46 -10.52 31.61
#